data_AF-A0A9E4KHG4-F1
#
_entry.id   AF-A0A9E4KHG4-F1
#
_cell.length_a   1.000
_cell.length_b   1.000
_cell.length_c   1.000
_cell.angle_alpha   90.00
_cell.angle_beta   90.00
_cell.angle_gamma   90.00
#
_symmetry.space_group_name_H-M   'P 1'
#
loop_
_entity.id
_entity.type
_entity.pdbx_description
1 polymer ?
#
loop_
_entity_poly.entity_id
_entity_poly.type
_entity_poly.pdbx_seq_one_letter_code
_entity_poly.pdbx_strand_id
1 'polypeptide(L)'
;MLHVALYHPAIPQNTGNIGRLCVGMGAHLHVIEPAKFDFSDNSLKRAGLDYWPDVKLTIHENETRFLEWLGERTPWLITKFGASRF
;
A
#
# COMPACT_ATOMS: atom_id res chain seq x y z
N MET A 1 15.60 -1.66 -2.40
CA MET A 1 14.40 -0.81 -2.59
C MET A 1 13.43 -1.13 -1.46
N LEU A 2 12.81 -0.13 -0.83
CA LEU A 2 11.83 -0.34 0.25
C LEU A 2 10.47 -0.71 -0.34
N HIS A 3 9.74 -1.61 0.32
CA HIS A 3 8.39 -2.02 -0.06
C HIS A 3 7.44 -1.77 1.12
N VAL A 4 6.29 -1.16 0.86
CA VAL A 4 5.22 -0.95 1.83
C VAL A 4 4.00 -1.71 1.34
N ALA A 5 3.42 -2.58 2.17
CA ALA A 5 2.23 -3.34 1.83
C ALA A 5 1.06 -2.97 2.74
N LEU A 6 -0.09 -2.66 2.12
CA LEU A 6 -1.34 -2.36 2.81
C LEU A 6 -2.28 -3.55 2.66
N TYR A 7 -2.66 -4.14 3.81
CA TYR A 7 -3.61 -5.24 3.86
C TYR A 7 -5.04 -4.70 3.98
N HIS A 8 -5.87 -4.96 2.97
CA HIS A 8 -7.29 -4.59 2.89
C HIS A 8 -7.57 -3.14 3.32
N PRO A 9 -6.93 -2.13 2.68
CA PRO A 9 -7.04 -0.75 3.13
C PRO A 9 -8.48 -0.25 3.04
N ALA A 10 -8.95 0.39 4.12
CA ALA A 10 -10.33 0.83 4.23
C ALA A 10 -10.54 2.34 4.03
N ILE A 11 -9.49 3.15 4.20
CA ILE A 11 -9.58 4.62 4.24
C ILE A 11 -8.74 5.18 3.08
N PRO A 12 -9.36 5.82 2.07
CA PRO A 12 -8.66 6.36 0.90
C PRO A 12 -7.56 7.35 1.27
N GLN A 13 -7.84 8.25 2.22
CA GLN A 13 -6.92 9.32 2.62
C GLN A 13 -5.62 8.77 3.22
N ASN A 14 -5.71 7.70 4.02
CA ASN A 14 -4.52 7.06 4.60
C ASN A 14 -3.66 6.42 3.51
N THR A 15 -4.29 5.73 2.56
CA THR A 15 -3.59 5.10 1.44
C THR A 15 -2.96 6.13 0.51
N GLY A 16 -3.66 7.24 0.27
CA GLY A 16 -3.13 8.44 -0.37
C GLY A 16 -1.84 8.89 0.30
N ASN A 17 -1.91 9.30 1.56
CA ASN A 17 -0.76 9.82 2.31
C ASN A 17 0.44 8.84 2.32
N ILE A 18 0.19 7.54 2.45
CA ILE A 18 1.24 6.51 2.37
C ILE A 18 1.83 6.42 0.95
N GLY A 19 1.00 6.53 -0.09
CA GLY A 19 1.47 6.66 -1.47
C GLY A 19 2.40 7.86 -1.67
N ARG A 20 2.08 9.02 -1.09
CA ARG A 20 2.94 10.22 -1.17
C ARG A 20 4.29 9.97 -0.50
N LEU A 21 4.26 9.32 0.67
CA LEU A 21 5.47 8.90 1.37
C LEU A 21 6.31 7.95 0.50
N CYS A 22 5.67 6.98 -0.17
CA CYS A 22 6.36 6.04 -1.04
C CYS A 22 7.06 6.76 -2.21
N VAL A 23 6.42 7.75 -2.83
CA VAL A 23 7.06 8.59 -3.87
C VAL A 23 8.28 9.31 -3.31
N GLY A 24 8.14 10.01 -2.18
CA GLY A 24 9.24 10.77 -1.55
C GLY A 24 10.42 9.89 -1.11
N MET A 25 10.17 8.63 -0.75
CA MET A 25 11.20 7.67 -0.34
C MET A 25 11.73 6.79 -1.48
N GLY A 26 11.15 6.87 -2.69
CA GLY A 26 11.42 5.93 -3.77
C GLY A 26 11.03 4.48 -3.43
N ALA A 27 10.04 4.28 -2.55
CA ALA A 27 9.52 2.98 -2.15
C ALA A 27 8.41 2.48 -3.09
N HIS A 28 8.20 1.17 -3.11
CA HIS A 28 7.12 0.53 -3.87
C HIS A 28 5.93 0.26 -2.96
N LEU A 29 4.73 0.67 -3.40
CA LEU A 29 3.49 0.45 -2.69
C LEU A 29 2.79 -0.81 -3.20
N HIS A 30 2.44 -1.70 -2.28
CA HIS A 30 1.60 -2.87 -2.53
C HIS A 30 0.25 -2.69 -1.85
N VAL A 31 -0.83 -2.99 -2.56
CA VAL A 31 -2.18 -3.08 -2.00
C VAL A 31 -2.63 -4.52 -2.13
N ILE A 32 -3.09 -5.10 -1.03
CA ILE A 32 -3.71 -6.43 -1.01
C ILE A 32 -5.22 -6.19 -0.93
N GLU A 33 -5.95 -6.67 -1.94
CA GLU A 33 -7.40 -6.55 -2.05
C GLU A 33 -8.13 -7.51 -1.09
N PRO A 34 -9.34 -7.17 -0.61
CA PRO A 34 -10.16 -6.04 -1.06
C PRO A 34 -9.83 -4.71 -0.37
N ALA A 35 -9.58 -3.67 -1.16
CA ALA A 35 -9.64 -2.28 -0.74
C ALA A 35 -11.11 -1.84 -0.66
N LYS A 36 -11.45 -1.00 0.33
CA LYS A 36 -12.84 -0.48 0.46
C LYS A 36 -13.13 0.75 -0.38
N PHE A 37 -12.29 1.03 -1.38
CA PHE A 37 -12.38 2.18 -2.27
C PHE A 37 -11.67 1.88 -3.58
N ASP A 38 -11.98 2.65 -4.61
CA ASP A 38 -11.36 2.51 -5.92
C ASP A 38 -10.11 3.40 -6.07
N PHE A 39 -9.17 2.95 -6.88
CA PHE A 39 -8.00 3.73 -7.29
C PHE A 39 -8.25 4.45 -8.63
N SER A 40 -9.51 4.78 -8.94
CA SER A 40 -9.87 5.41 -10.20
C SER A 40 -9.41 6.86 -10.25
N ASP A 41 -9.04 7.33 -11.44
CA ASP A 41 -8.45 8.65 -11.68
C ASP A 41 -9.37 9.81 -11.18
N ASN A 42 -10.70 9.59 -11.19
CA ASN A 42 -11.68 10.55 -10.68
C ASN A 42 -11.68 10.63 -9.14
N SER A 43 -11.57 9.49 -8.45
CA SER A 43 -11.48 9.44 -6.99
C SER A 43 -10.16 10.01 -6.48
N LEU A 44 -9.07 9.72 -7.19
CA LEU A 44 -7.72 10.20 -6.88
C LEU A 44 -7.57 11.71 -7.07
N LYS A 45 -8.10 12.26 -8.18
CA LYS A 45 -8.12 13.71 -8.44
C LYS A 45 -8.92 14.48 -7.39
N ARG A 46 -10.09 13.95 -6.97
CA ARG A 46 -10.90 14.56 -5.90
C ARG A 46 -10.23 14.54 -4.54
N ALA A 47 -9.35 13.58 -4.28
CA ALA A 47 -8.60 13.49 -3.04
C ALA A 47 -7.32 14.36 -3.04
N GLY A 48 -7.05 15.12 -4.10
CA GLY A 48 -5.86 15.96 -4.20
C GLY A 48 -4.56 15.17 -4.38
N LEU A 49 -4.64 13.99 -4.99
CA LEU A 49 -3.51 13.07 -5.19
C LEU A 49 -2.88 13.28 -6.57
N ASP A 50 -2.38 14.49 -6.81
CA ASP A 50 -1.68 14.90 -8.04
C ASP A 50 -0.45 14.03 -8.37
N TYR A 51 0.17 13.45 -7.34
CA TYR A 51 1.33 12.57 -7.43
C TYR A 51 1.00 11.09 -7.66
N TRP A 52 -0.28 10.68 -7.64
CA TRP A 52 -0.63 9.26 -7.72
C TRP A 52 -0.06 8.53 -8.95
N PRO A 53 0.02 9.14 -10.14
CA PRO A 53 0.70 8.54 -11.30
C PRO A 53 2.18 8.20 -11.06
N ASP A 54 2.84 8.86 -10.12
CA ASP A 54 4.25 8.60 -9.77
C ASP A 54 4.42 7.46 -8.76
N VAL A 55 3.32 6.95 -8.21
CA VAL A 55 3.35 5.83 -7.26
C VAL A 55 3.69 4.54 -8.01
N LYS A 56 4.80 3.92 -7.64
CA LYS A 56 5.12 2.53 -8.02
C LYS A 56 4.16 1.60 -7.29
N LEU A 57 3.05 1.24 -7.94
CA LEU A 57 1.95 0.48 -7.35
C LEU A 57 1.88 -0.95 -7.89
N THR A 58 1.62 -1.91 -7.00
CA THR A 58 1.15 -3.25 -7.38
C THR A 58 -0.06 -3.61 -6.54
N ILE A 59 -1.13 -4.03 -7.22
CA ILE A 59 -2.35 -4.52 -6.58
C ILE A 59 -2.31 -6.05 -6.65
N HIS A 60 -2.46 -6.69 -5.48
CA HIS A 60 -2.56 -8.13 -5.33
C HIS A 60 -4.02 -8.50 -5.10
N GLU A 61 -4.54 -9.44 -5.88
CA GLU A 61 -5.96 -9.85 -5.83
C GLU A 61 -6.37 -10.45 -4.47
N ASN A 62 -5.41 -11.01 -3.73
CA ASN A 62 -5.60 -11.64 -2.43
C ASN A 62 -4.24 -11.88 -1.74
N GLU A 63 -4.28 -12.44 -0.52
CA GLU A 63 -3.11 -12.74 0.29
C GLU A 63 -2.19 -13.76 -0.38
N THR A 64 -2.75 -14.76 -1.05
CA THR A 64 -1.97 -15.79 -1.74
C THR A 64 -1.08 -15.16 -2.82
N ARG A 65 -1.62 -14.25 -3.63
CA ARG A 65 -0.83 -13.51 -4.64
C ARG A 65 0.27 -12.66 -4.01
N PHE A 66 -0.03 -12.01 -2.88
CA PHE A 66 0.98 -11.27 -2.15
C PHE A 66 2.09 -12.17 -1.61
N LEU A 67 1.75 -13.35 -1.06
CA LEU A 67 2.70 -14.31 -0.51
C LEU A 67 3.56 -14.96 -1.60
N GLU A 68 2.97 -15.28 -2.76
CA GLU A 68 3.70 -15.72 -3.96
C GLU A 68 4.72 -14.68 -4.39
N TRP A 69 4.30 -13.41 -4.47
CA TRP A 69 5.22 -12.31 -4.76
C TRP A 69 6.30 -12.23 -3.69
N LEU A 70 5.94 -12.23 -2.41
CA LEU A 70 6.86 -12.09 -1.28
C LEU A 70 7.95 -13.17 -1.30
N GLY A 71 7.60 -14.41 -1.62
CA GLY A 71 8.53 -15.54 -1.68
C GLY A 71 9.18 -15.80 -0.32
N GLU A 72 10.50 -15.99 -0.31
CA GLU A 72 11.27 -16.28 0.91
C GLU A 72 11.59 -15.03 1.76
N ARG A 73 11.16 -13.83 1.33
CA ARG A 73 11.46 -12.58 2.04
C ARG A 73 10.64 -12.47 3.31
N THR A 74 11.28 -12.03 4.40
CA THR A 74 10.59 -11.81 5.68
C THR A 74 10.12 -10.36 5.79
N PRO A 75 8.81 -10.08 5.91
CA PRO A 75 8.30 -8.73 6.08
C PRO A 75 8.36 -8.31 7.55
N TRP A 76 8.47 -7.01 7.79
CA TRP A 76 8.15 -6.44 9.10
C TRP A 76 6.64 -6.22 9.20
N LEU A 77 6.01 -6.88 10.17
CA LEU A 77 4.58 -6.77 10.40
C LEU A 77 4.28 -5.75 11.51
N ILE A 78 3.41 -4.80 11.20
CA ILE A 78 2.93 -3.79 12.16
C ILE A 78 1.57 -4.24 12.65
N THR A 79 1.46 -4.53 13.94
CA THR A 79 0.21 -4.96 14.59
C THR A 79 0.12 -4.43 16.00
N LYS A 80 -1.11 -4.14 16.45
CA LYS A 80 -1.38 -3.75 17.85
C LYS A 80 -1.02 -4.84 18.87
N PHE A 81 -0.83 -6.07 18.40
CA PHE A 81 -0.47 -7.23 19.21
C PHE A 81 1.01 -7.62 19.08
N GLY A 82 1.86 -6.73 18.55
CA GLY A 82 3.28 -7.00 18.37
C GLY A 82 3.99 -7.23 19.71
N ALA A 83 4.92 -8.19 19.74
CA ALA A 83 5.76 -8.44 20.91
C ALA A 83 6.77 -7.30 21.16
N SER A 84 7.22 -6.64 20.09
CA SER A 84 8.15 -5.51 20.13
C SER A 84 7.40 -4.19 19.96
N ARG A 85 7.77 -3.17 20.74
CA ARG A 85 7.28 -1.78 20.62
C ARG A 85 8.45 -0.91 20.17
N PHE A 86 8.19 -0.04 19.19
CA PHE A 86 9.14 0.93 18.66
C PHE A 86 8.64 2.35 18.95
#